data_AF-A0A2V9QFT3-F1
#
_entry.id   AF-A0A2V9QFT3-F1
#
_cell.length_a   1.000
_cell.length_b   1.000
_cell.length_c   1.000
_cell.angle_alpha   90.00
_cell.angle_beta   90.00
_cell.angle_gamma   90.00
#
_symmetry.space_group_name_H-M   'P 1'
#
loop_
_entity.id
_entity.type
_entity.pdbx_description
1 polymer ?
#
loop_
_entity_poly.entity_id
_entity_poly.type
_entity_poly.pdbx_seq_one_letter_code
_entity_poly.pdbx_strand_id
1 'polypeptide(L)' 'MQTSRTRVHKHFQLDSIKIKRAQKALDAKTETEAIERALDLAIAEHEKNRLTTAAHERFFKSGVEIKDLYGKLSD' A
#
# COMPACT_ATOMS: atom_id res chain seq x y z
N MET A 1 -10.66 17.51 -3.17
CA MET A 1 -11.40 18.25 -2.12
C MET A 1 -10.57 18.14 -0.84
N GLN A 2 -10.17 19.28 -0.27
CA GLN A 2 -9.20 19.36 0.82
C GLN A 2 -9.89 19.00 2.15
N THR A 3 -9.64 17.81 2.68
CA THR A 3 -10.15 17.34 3.98
C THR A 3 -9.25 17.83 5.13
N SER A 4 -9.03 19.14 5.23
CA SER A 4 -8.37 19.74 6.38
C SER A 4 -9.41 20.05 7.45
N ARG A 5 -9.85 19.05 8.23
CA ARG A 5 -10.72 19.35 9.39
C ARG A 5 -10.24 18.89 10.76
N THR A 6 -9.12 18.18 10.88
CA THR A 6 -8.50 17.96 12.21
C THR A 6 -7.03 17.56 12.10
N ARG A 7 -6.15 18.46 11.64
CA ARG A 7 -4.70 18.26 11.87
C ARG A 7 -4.39 18.53 13.33
N VAL A 8 -3.87 17.52 14.02
CA VAL A 8 -3.47 17.61 15.42
C VAL A 8 -1.96 17.43 15.50
N HIS A 9 -1.27 18.33 16.19
CA HIS A 9 0.15 18.15 16.47
C HIS A 9 0.35 16.97 17.43
N LYS A 10 1.22 16.04 17.03
CA LYS A 10 1.60 14.87 17.81
C LYS A 10 3.12 14.83 17.94
N HIS A 11 3.62 14.44 19.10
CA HIS A 11 5.05 14.24 19.34
C HIS A 11 5.37 12.76 19.22
N PHE A 12 6.00 12.37 18.11
CA PHE A 12 6.46 11.00 17.88
C PHE A 12 7.98 10.97 17.80
N GLN A 13 8.59 9.91 18.33
CA GLN A 13 9.99 9.59 18.06
C GLN A 13 10.05 8.71 16.81
N LEU A 14 10.64 9.23 15.74
CA LEU A 14 10.75 8.55 14.46
C LEU A 14 12.21 8.53 14.02
N ASP A 15 12.59 7.47 13.31
CA ASP A 15 13.92 7.34 12.73
C ASP A 15 14.12 8.37 11.60
N SER A 16 15.01 9.33 11.83
CA SER A 16 15.30 10.41 10.89
C SER A 16 15.85 9.91 9.56
N ILE A 17 16.57 8.79 9.54
CA ILE A 17 17.10 8.20 8.31
C ILE A 17 15.94 7.67 7.46
N LYS A 18 14.96 7.01 8.08
CA LYS A 18 13.76 6.55 7.38
C LYS A 18 12.94 7.70 6.82
N ILE A 19 12.77 8.79 7.58
CA ILE A 19 12.06 9.99 7.09
C ILE A 19 12.79 10.57 5.87
N LYS A 20 14.11 10.73 5.92
CA LYS A 20 14.89 11.26 4.78
C LYS A 20 14.79 10.37 3.54
N ARG A 21 14.78 9.06 3.72
CA ARG A 21 14.55 8.11 2.63
C ARG A 21 13.15 8.25 2.04
N ALA A 22 12.12 8.35 2.89
CA ALA A 22 10.75 8.56 2.46
C ALA A 22 10.59 9.90 1.71
N GLN A 23 11.21 11.00 2.19
CA GLN A 23 11.20 12.28 1.48
C GLN A 23 11.72 12.15 0.05
N LYS A 24 12.85 11.45 -0.13
CA LYS A 24 13.44 11.22 -1.47
C LYS A 24 12.58 10.32 -2.34
N ALA A 25 12.10 9.20 -1.78
CA ALA A 25 11.31 8.22 -2.53
C ALA A 25 9.95 8.77 -2.98
N LEU A 26 9.36 9.68 -2.19
CA LEU A 26 8.04 10.24 -2.42
C LEU A 26 8.07 11.64 -3.03
N ASP A 27 9.25 12.15 -3.40
CA ASP A 27 9.48 13.51 -3.89
C ASP A 27 8.72 14.57 -3.06
N ALA A 28 8.92 14.52 -1.75
CA ALA A 28 8.26 15.38 -0.79
C ALA A 28 9.20 16.50 -0.33
N LYS A 29 8.68 17.73 -0.30
CA LYS A 29 9.43 18.94 0.06
C LYS A 29 9.70 19.02 1.57
N THR A 30 8.84 18.43 2.39
CA THR A 30 8.95 18.47 3.86
C THR A 30 8.81 17.08 4.49
N GLU A 31 9.30 16.93 5.71
CA GLU A 31 9.17 15.68 6.47
C GLU A 31 7.70 15.36 6.76
N THR A 32 6.91 16.37 7.13
CA THR A 32 5.46 16.22 7.33
C THR A 32 4.77 15.75 6.05
N GLU A 33 5.08 16.37 4.90
CA GLU A 33 4.52 15.94 3.63
C GLU A 33 4.91 14.50 3.27
N ALA A 34 6.14 14.10 3.57
CA ALA A 34 6.58 12.72 3.34
C ALA A 34 5.79 11.73 4.21
N ILE A 35 5.54 12.03 5.49
CA ILE A 35 4.79 11.09 6.34
C ILE A 35 3.32 11.05 5.91
N GLU A 36 2.71 12.19 5.55
CA GLU A 36 1.32 12.24 5.09
C GLU A 36 1.15 11.44 3.79
N ARG A 37 2.03 11.65 2.80
CA ARG A 37 2.02 10.84 1.56
C ARG A 37 2.28 9.36 1.82
N ALA A 38 3.16 9.03 2.76
CA ALA A 38 3.43 7.64 3.11
C ALA A 38 2.20 6.96 3.75
N LEU A 39 1.44 7.69 4.58
CA LEU A 39 0.20 7.20 5.16
C LEU A 39 -0.87 6.98 4.09
N ASP A 40 -1.05 7.94 3.18
CA ASP A 40 -1.99 7.82 2.07
C ASP A 40 -1.66 6.59 1.20
N LEU A 41 -0.38 6.37 0.89
CA LEU A 41 0.08 5.22 0.13
C LEU A 41 -0.17 3.89 0.87
N ALA A 42 0.12 3.83 2.16
CA ALA A 42 -0.10 2.61 2.95
C ALA A 42 -1.60 2.24 3.01
N ILE A 43 -2.48 3.22 3.14
CA ILE A 43 -3.94 3.02 3.13
C ILE A 43 -4.39 2.53 1.75
N ALA A 44 -3.99 3.23 0.68
CA ALA A 44 -4.38 2.88 -0.68
C ALA A 44 -3.90 1.47 -1.08
N GLU A 45 -2.67 1.12 -0.71
CA GLU A 45 -2.10 -0.20 -0.96
C GLU A 45 -2.86 -1.29 -0.18
N HIS A 46 -3.23 -1.03 1.07
CA HIS A 46 -4.05 -1.96 1.84
C HIS A 46 -5.43 -2.18 1.20
N GLU A 47 -6.09 -1.12 0.73
CA GLU A 47 -7.39 -1.21 0.05
C GLU A 47 -7.29 -2.00 -1.27
N LYS A 48 -6.27 -1.71 -2.08
CA LYS A 48 -5.99 -2.45 -3.33
C LYS A 48 -5.74 -3.94 -3.06
N ASN A 49 -4.96 -4.25 -2.03
CA ASN A 49 -4.69 -5.62 -1.64
C ASN A 49 -5.95 -6.33 -1.13
N ARG A 50 -6.81 -5.64 -0.38
CA ARG A 50 -8.10 -6.20 0.05
C ARG A 50 -8.98 -6.61 -1.13
N LEU A 51 -9.07 -5.76 -2.16
CA LEU A 51 -9.84 -6.06 -3.37
C LEU A 51 -9.23 -7.23 -4.17
N THR A 52 -7.90 -7.26 -4.30
CA THR A 52 -7.18 -8.33 -5.00
C THR A 52 -7.35 -9.67 -4.30
N THR A 53 -7.20 -9.70 -2.97
CA THR A 53 -7.42 -10.91 -2.17
C THR A 53 -8.86 -11.39 -2.28
N ALA A 54 -9.85 -10.49 -2.19
CA ALA A 54 -11.24 -10.86 -2.35
C ALA A 54 -11.56 -11.40 -3.76
N ALA A 55 -10.95 -10.83 -4.80
CA ALA A 55 -11.06 -11.32 -6.16
C ALA A 55 -10.41 -12.70 -6.34
N HIS A 56 -9.20 -12.89 -5.80
CA HIS A 56 -8.51 -14.19 -5.79
C HIS A 56 -9.34 -15.25 -5.06
N GLU A 57 -9.89 -14.95 -3.89
CA GLU A 57 -10.74 -15.88 -3.16
C GLU A 57 -11.98 -16.28 -3.96
N ARG A 58 -12.63 -15.33 -4.63
CA ARG A 58 -13.78 -15.62 -5.52
C ARG A 58 -13.37 -16.47 -6.70
N PHE A 59 -12.21 -16.20 -7.30
CA PHE A 59 -11.67 -16.95 -8.42
C PHE A 59 -11.33 -18.40 -8.04
N PHE A 60 -10.68 -18.63 -6.89
CA PHE A 60 -10.42 -19.97 -6.38
C PHE A 60 -11.71 -20.71 -6.04
N LYS A 61 -12.71 -20.02 -5.47
CA LYS A 61 -14.01 -20.60 -5.12
C LYS A 61 -14.94 -20.80 -6.32
N SER A 62 -14.71 -20.15 -7.46
CA SER A 62 -15.59 -20.27 -8.63
C SER A 62 -15.39 -21.56 -9.43
N GLY A 63 -14.50 -22.46 -8.99
CA GLY A 63 -14.30 -23.77 -9.62
C GLY A 63 -13.61 -23.69 -10.99
N VAL A 64 -12.86 -22.62 -11.26
CA VAL A 64 -12.10 -22.48 -12.51
C VAL A 64 -10.92 -23.45 -12.50
N GLU A 65 -10.83 -24.27 -13.54
CA GLU A 65 -9.72 -25.19 -13.75
C GLU A 65 -8.58 -24.48 -14.50
N ILE A 66 -7.46 -24.24 -13.82
CA ILE A 66 -6.28 -23.62 -14.44
C ILE A 66 -5.44 -24.72 -15.08
N LYS A 67 -5.42 -24.75 -16.42
CA LYS A 67 -4.59 -25.70 -17.18
C LYS A 67 -3.19 -25.13 -17.39
N ASP A 68 -2.17 -25.86 -16.94
CA ASP A 68 -0.79 -25.56 -17.28
C ASP A 68 -0.49 -26.04 -18.71
N LEU A 69 -0.40 -25.09 -19.64
CA LEU A 69 -0.12 -25.37 -21.05
C LEU A 69 1.34 -25.79 -21.28
N TYR A 70 2.24 -25.49 -20.34
CA TYR A 70 3.67 -25.75 -20.48
C TYR A 70 4.15 -26.97 -19.66
N GLY A 71 3.25 -27.60 -18.90
CA GLY A 71 3.53 -28.80 -18.11
C GLY A 71 4.70 -28.64 -17.13
N LYS A 72 4.91 -27.44 -16.61
CA LYS A 72 5.98 -27.12 -15.65
C LYS A 72 5.57 -27.27 -14.19
N LEU A 73 4.27 -27.33 -13.92
CA LEU A 73 3.68 -27.40 -12.59
C LEU A 73 3.12 -28.79 -12.26
N SER A 74 3.28 -29.75 -13.16
CA SER A 74 2.96 -31.16 -12.90
C SER A 74 4.17 -31.86 -12.28
N ASP A 75 4.00 -32.39 -11.07
CA ASP A 75 4.77 -33.54 -10.57
C ASP A 75 4.25 -34.82 -11.26
#